data_AF-U1HMK3-F1
#
_entry.id   AF-U1HMK3-F1
#
_cell.length_a   1.000
_cell.length_b   1.000
_cell.length_c   1.000
_cell.angle_alpha   90.00
_cell.angle_beta   90.00
_cell.angle_gamma   90.00
#
_symmetry.space_group_name_H-M   'P 1'
#
loop_
_entity.id
_entity.type
_entity.pdbx_description
1 polymer ?
#
loop_
_entity_poly.entity_id
_entity_poly.type
_entity_poly.pdbx_seq_one_letter_code
_entity_poly.pdbx_strand_id
1 'polypeptide(L)'
;MNLESRLVELEDLGRQVQTHGRKVGAMEMCSKIEELTVEDLKRVARMVFGGLVQNPGKGTGAPTVVVQEGLEEGVRRKQIPWEEVQDRIARWKLGRP
;
A
#
# COMPACT_ATOMS: atom_id res chain seq x y z
N MET A 1 5.65 16.64 3.75
CA MET A 1 4.81 17.23 2.68
C MET A 1 5.50 18.51 2.24
N ASN A 2 5.55 18.80 0.93
CA ASN A 2 6.06 20.08 0.44
C ASN A 2 4.93 21.13 0.56
N LEU A 3 4.68 21.59 1.79
CA LEU A 3 3.60 22.52 2.14
C LEU A 3 3.87 23.96 1.67
N GLU A 4 4.93 24.19 0.89
CA GLU A 4 5.27 25.51 0.39
C GLU A 4 4.43 25.93 -0.81
N SER A 5 3.75 24.97 -1.47
CA SER A 5 2.90 25.23 -2.64
C SER A 5 1.43 25.36 -2.26
N ARG A 6 0.84 26.53 -2.57
CA ARG A 6 -0.60 26.82 -2.37
C ARG A 6 -1.54 25.84 -3.08
N LEU A 7 -1.11 25.29 -4.22
CA LEU A 7 -1.91 24.29 -4.95
C LEU A 7 -1.95 22.95 -4.20
N VAL A 8 -0.83 22.56 -3.58
CA VAL A 8 -0.76 21.34 -2.76
C VAL A 8 -1.57 21.51 -1.49
N GLU A 9 -1.51 22.69 -0.85
CA GLU A 9 -2.34 22.97 0.33
C GLU A 9 -3.84 22.90 0.03
N LEU A 10 -4.27 23.38 -1.14
CA LEU A 10 -5.67 23.34 -1.56
C LEU A 10 -6.15 21.90 -1.80
N GLU A 11 -5.35 21.08 -2.49
CA GLU A 11 -5.64 19.66 -2.70
C GLU A 11 -5.72 18.92 -1.36
N ASP A 12 -4.72 19.11 -0.49
CA ASP A 12 -4.63 18.45 0.79
C ASP A 12 -5.82 18.81 1.69
N LEU A 13 -6.23 20.08 1.72
CA LEU A 13 -7.44 20.51 2.41
C LEU A 13 -8.68 19.78 1.89
N GLY A 14 -8.88 19.77 0.57
CA GLY A 14 -10.02 19.11 -0.06
C GLY A 14 -10.06 17.60 0.24
N ARG A 15 -8.92 16.92 0.10
CA ARG A 15 -8.77 15.49 0.35
C ARG A 15 -9.03 15.14 1.81
N GLN A 16 -8.46 15.89 2.75
CA GLN A 16 -8.65 15.63 4.18
C GLN A 16 -10.10 15.85 4.62
N VAL A 17 -10.76 16.91 4.13
CA VAL A 17 -12.18 17.14 4.41
C VAL A 17 -13.05 16.00 3.86
N GLN A 18 -12.78 15.53 2.64
CA GLN A 18 -13.53 14.41 2.05
C GLN A 18 -13.26 13.06 2.73
N THR A 19 -12.05 12.83 3.22
CA THR A 19 -11.64 11.53 3.81
C THR A 19 -11.93 11.46 5.31
N HIS A 20 -11.75 12.57 6.04
CA HIS A 20 -11.79 12.62 7.50
C HIS A 20 -12.86 13.58 8.06
N GLY A 21 -13.57 14.33 7.21
CA GLY A 21 -14.55 15.32 7.63
C GLY A 21 -13.96 16.62 8.19
N ARG A 22 -12.63 16.72 8.31
CA ARG A 22 -11.91 17.91 8.79
C ARG A 22 -10.46 17.94 8.31
N LYS A 23 -9.84 19.12 8.39
CA LYS A 23 -8.38 19.26 8.29
C LYS A 23 -7.73 18.71 9.56
N VAL A 24 -6.76 17.82 9.39
CA VAL A 24 -5.83 17.37 10.43
C VAL A 24 -4.65 18.34 10.45
N GLY A 25 -4.40 18.95 11.62
CA GLY A 25 -3.31 19.92 11.76
C GLY A 25 -1.94 19.24 11.68
N ALA A 26 -0.92 19.97 11.24
CA ALA A 26 0.43 19.45 11.14
C ALA A 26 0.96 18.93 12.49
N MET A 27 0.71 19.66 13.59
CA MET A 27 1.12 19.23 14.93
C MET A 27 0.42 17.94 15.38
N GLU A 28 -0.87 17.76 15.08
CA GLU A 28 -1.60 16.52 15.37
C GLU A 28 -0.99 15.35 14.59
N MET A 29 -0.63 15.58 13.32
CA MET A 29 0.02 14.58 12.49
C MET A 29 1.39 14.19 13.03
N CYS A 30 2.21 15.16 13.44
CA CYS A 30 3.51 14.90 14.06
C CYS A 30 3.36 14.09 15.35
N SER A 31 2.45 14.48 16.25
CA SER A 31 2.16 13.74 17.49
C SER A 31 1.85 12.26 17.20
N LYS A 32 0.94 11.99 16.26
CA LYS A 32 0.56 10.62 15.88
C LYS A 32 1.71 9.81 15.27
N ILE A 33 2.64 10.46 14.58
CA ILE A 33 3.82 9.79 14.02
C ILE A 33 4.82 9.48 15.13
N GLU A 34 5.03 10.41 16.05
CA GLU A 34 5.94 10.26 17.19
C GLU A 34 5.47 9.20 18.20
N GLU A 35 4.15 9.01 18.32
CA GLU A 35 3.53 7.99 19.17
C GLU A 35 3.75 6.54 18.66
N LEU A 36 4.25 6.35 17.42
CA LEU A 36 4.41 5.01 16.83
C LEU A 36 5.52 4.21 17.50
N THR A 37 5.20 2.98 17.90
CA THR A 37 6.17 2.05 18.46
C THR A 37 6.58 0.96 17.46
N VAL A 38 7.67 0.25 17.77
CA VAL A 38 8.08 -0.94 17.00
C VAL A 38 6.99 -2.03 17.01
N GLU A 39 6.20 -2.12 18.09
CA GLU A 39 5.12 -3.09 18.20
C GLU A 39 3.98 -2.77 17.23
N ASP A 40 3.65 -1.49 17.07
CA ASP A 40 2.67 -1.04 16.08
C ASP A 40 3.10 -1.38 14.66
N LEU A 41 4.37 -1.12 14.33
CA LEU A 41 4.93 -1.44 13.02
C LEU A 41 4.86 -2.95 12.75
N LYS A 42 5.28 -3.79 13.71
CA LYS A 42 5.20 -5.26 13.58
C LYS A 42 3.77 -5.76 13.47
N ARG A 43 2.83 -5.16 14.20
CA ARG A 43 1.40 -5.50 14.14
C ARG A 43 0.82 -5.18 12.76
N VAL A 44 1.02 -3.96 12.26
CA VAL A 44 0.54 -3.55 10.94
C VAL A 44 1.19 -4.37 9.83
N ALA A 45 2.49 -4.64 9.91
CA ALA A 45 3.19 -5.49 8.94
C ALA A 45 2.58 -6.90 8.87
N ARG A 46 2.30 -7.55 10.01
CA ARG A 46 1.62 -8.85 10.04
C ARG A 46 0.22 -8.80 9.41
N MET A 47 -0.52 -7.72 9.66
CA MET A 47 -1.85 -7.55 9.09
C MET A 47 -1.81 -7.40 7.56
N VAL A 48 -0.89 -6.57 7.05
CA VAL A 48 -0.78 -6.27 5.62
C VAL A 48 -0.18 -7.46 4.87
N PHE A 49 1.00 -7.93 5.26
CA PHE A 49 1.69 -9.02 4.55
C PHE A 49 1.00 -10.37 4.73
N GLY A 50 0.27 -10.59 5.83
CA GLY A 50 -0.53 -11.79 6.03
C GLY A 50 -1.94 -11.72 5.42
N GLY A 51 -2.30 -10.63 4.73
CA GLY A 51 -3.62 -10.48 4.12
C GLY A 51 -4.77 -10.40 5.13
N LEU A 52 -4.51 -10.06 6.40
CA LEU A 52 -5.49 -10.10 7.49
C LEU A 52 -6.39 -8.86 7.55
N VAL A 53 -6.12 -7.85 6.72
CA VAL A 53 -6.94 -6.63 6.64
C VAL A 53 -8.35 -6.97 6.17
N GLN A 54 -9.35 -6.57 6.95
CA GLN A 54 -10.75 -6.66 6.55
C GLN A 54 -11.18 -5.32 5.95
N ASN A 55 -11.79 -5.37 4.78
CA ASN A 55 -12.32 -4.20 4.08
C ASN A 55 -13.79 -4.47 3.69
N PRO A 56 -14.60 -3.42 3.45
CA PRO A 56 -16.01 -3.57 3.07
C PRO A 56 -16.23 -4.45 1.84
N GLY A 57 -15.27 -4.46 0.91
CA GLY A 57 -15.30 -5.28 -0.30
C GLY A 57 -15.02 -6.77 -0.07
N LYS A 58 -14.78 -7.22 1.17
CA LYS A 58 -14.50 -8.62 1.53
C LYS A 58 -13.42 -9.26 0.66
N GLY A 59 -12.34 -8.52 0.37
CA GLY A 59 -11.22 -9.01 -0.42
C GLY A 59 -10.60 -10.30 0.15
N THR A 60 -10.03 -11.12 -0.73
CA THR A 60 -9.45 -12.43 -0.37
C THR A 60 -8.24 -12.32 0.56
N GLY A 61 -7.56 -11.17 0.55
CA GLY A 61 -6.28 -10.99 1.25
C GLY A 61 -5.09 -11.60 0.49
N ALA A 62 -5.31 -12.09 -0.73
CA ALA A 62 -4.23 -12.52 -1.62
C ALA A 62 -3.47 -11.31 -2.18
N PRO A 63 -2.16 -11.45 -2.48
CA PRO A 63 -1.40 -10.38 -3.13
C PRO A 63 -1.93 -10.05 -4.52
N THR A 64 -2.00 -8.75 -4.83
CA THR A 64 -2.25 -8.28 -6.20
C THR A 64 -0.93 -8.25 -6.97
N VAL A 65 -0.85 -8.99 -8.08
CA VAL A 65 0.34 -9.04 -8.92
C VAL A 65 0.05 -8.39 -10.28
N VAL A 66 0.89 -7.43 -10.65
CA VAL A 66 0.83 -6.74 -11.94
C VAL A 66 2.21 -6.87 -12.59
N VAL A 67 2.25 -7.42 -13.80
CA VAL A 67 3.46 -7.56 -14.60
C VAL A 67 3.26 -6.77 -15.88
N GLN A 68 4.22 -5.90 -16.21
CA GLN A 68 4.27 -5.21 -17.49
C GLN A 68 5.61 -5.52 -18.16
N GLU A 69 5.55 -6.03 -19.38
CA GLU A 69 6.73 -6.31 -20.19
C GLU A 69 6.82 -5.27 -21.32
N GLY A 70 8.00 -4.66 -21.48
CA GLY A 70 8.30 -3.84 -22.65
C GLY A 70 8.49 -4.68 -23.91
N LEU A 71 8.06 -4.14 -25.05
CA LEU A 71 8.33 -4.71 -26.37
C LEU A 71 9.69 -4.22 -26.85
N GLU A 72 10.53 -5.15 -27.31
CA GLU A 72 11.86 -4.84 -27.84
C GLU A 72 12.10 -5.72 -29.07
N GLU A 73 12.42 -5.07 -30.18
CA GLU A 73 12.55 -5.74 -31.47
C GLU A 73 13.74 -6.72 -31.44
N GLY A 74 13.50 -7.97 -31.84
CA GLY A 74 14.49 -9.03 -31.79
C GLY A 74 14.74 -9.66 -30.41
N VAL A 75 14.10 -9.18 -29.33
CA VAL A 75 14.28 -9.73 -27.98
C VAL A 75 13.03 -10.50 -27.54
N ARG A 76 13.15 -11.83 -27.44
CA ARG A 76 12.11 -12.66 -26.83
C ARG A 76 12.33 -12.71 -25.31
N ARG A 77 11.48 -12.00 -24.56
CA ARG A 77 11.53 -12.01 -23.09
C ARG A 77 11.00 -13.33 -22.52
N LYS A 78 11.56 -13.73 -21.39
CA LYS A 78 11.10 -14.91 -20.65
C LYS A 78 9.73 -14.57 -20.04
N GLN A 79 8.70 -15.28 -20.48
CA GLN A 79 7.38 -15.19 -19.86
C GLN A 79 7.47 -15.66 -18.41
N ILE A 80 6.80 -14.93 -17.52
CA ILE A 80 6.63 -15.33 -16.13
C ILE A 80 5.27 -16.06 -16.04
N PRO A 81 5.26 -17.41 -15.99
CA PRO A 81 4.02 -18.14 -15.85
C PRO A 81 3.38 -17.87 -14.49
N TRP A 82 2.06 -17.97 -14.42
CA TRP A 82 1.31 -17.68 -13.19
C TRP A 82 1.71 -18.60 -12.04
N GLU A 83 2.05 -19.85 -12.33
CA GLU A 83 2.52 -20.84 -11.37
C GLU A 83 3.82 -20.39 -10.69
N GLU A 84 4.75 -19.78 -11.43
CA GLU A 84 5.99 -19.22 -10.86
C GLU A 84 5.68 -18.06 -9.90
N VAL A 85 4.64 -17.26 -10.20
CA VAL A 85 4.17 -16.20 -9.31
C VAL A 85 3.56 -16.78 -8.04
N GLN A 86 2.70 -17.80 -8.16
CA GLN A 86 2.09 -18.47 -7.02
C GLN A 86 3.14 -19.12 -6.12
N ASP A 87 4.15 -19.78 -6.68
CA ASP A 87 5.26 -20.38 -5.94
C ASP A 87 6.03 -19.34 -5.14
N ARG A 88 6.26 -18.15 -5.72
CA ARG A 88 6.89 -17.03 -5.02
C ARG A 88 6.00 -16.55 -3.86
N ILE A 89 4.71 -16.32 -4.10
CA ILE A 89 3.77 -15.89 -3.06
C ILE A 89 3.76 -16.88 -1.88
N ALA A 90 3.66 -18.18 -2.18
CA ALA A 90 3.67 -19.25 -1.19
C ALA A 90 5.00 -19.32 -0.42
N ARG A 91 6.14 -19.24 -1.12
CA ARG A 91 7.48 -19.26 -0.51
C ARG A 91 7.65 -18.13 0.50
N TRP A 92 7.16 -16.94 0.18
CA TRP A 92 7.24 -15.76 1.06
C TRP A 92 6.09 -15.66 2.07
N LYS A 93 5.14 -16.60 2.04
CA LYS A 93 3.95 -16.64 2.92
C LYS A 93 3.17 -15.32 2.88
N LEU A 94 2.96 -14.79 1.68
CA LEU A 94 2.26 -13.52 1.46
C LEU A 94 0.75 -13.74 1.28
N GLY A 95 -0.04 -12.97 2.02
CA GLY A 95 -1.50 -13.04 1.98
C GLY A 95 -2.10 -14.20 2.77
N ARG A 96 -3.42 -14.34 2.70
CA ARG A 96 -4.11 -15.51 3.25
C ARG A 96 -3.93 -16.72 2.31
N PRO A 97 -3.80 -17.94 2.87
CA PRO A 97 -3.84 -19.17 2.08
C PRO A 97 -5.22 -19.38 1.44
#